data_AF-A0A2W6SBN0-F1
#
_entry.id   AF-A0A2W6SBN0-F1
#
_cell.length_a   1.000
_cell.length_b   1.000
_cell.length_c   1.000
_cell.angle_alpha   90.00
_cell.angle_beta   90.00
_cell.angle_gamma   90.00
#
_symmetry.space_group_name_H-M   'P 1'
#
loop_
_entity.id
_entity.type
_entity.pdbx_description
1 polymer ?
#
loop_
_entity_poly.entity_id
_entity_poly.type
_entity_poly.pdbx_seq_one_letter_code
_entity_poly.pdbx_strand_id
1 'polypeptide(L)'
;MIQANELRIGNYIADIWTPNGLFKVTELRKDKIFYGNCFKAKYDDIRPIPLTEEILLKAGGKRFDEDKIILMLNDPSTHLVLMKVGTHWFPQIEQTGEFASEGVNVVFLNFIDYLHQLQNLFFALTGEEIKIELE
;
A
#
# COMPACT_ATOMS: atom_id res chain seq x y z
N MET A 1 -8.49 4.11 -12.83
CA MET A 1 -9.36 2.93 -12.69
C MET A 1 -8.42 1.80 -12.27
N ILE A 2 -8.81 0.99 -11.29
CA ILE A 2 -7.93 -0.12 -10.87
C ILE A 2 -7.94 -1.17 -11.99
N GLN A 3 -6.75 -1.63 -12.40
CA GLN A 3 -6.68 -2.75 -13.35
C GLN A 3 -7.07 -4.03 -12.61
N ALA A 4 -7.92 -4.88 -13.23
CA ALA A 4 -8.44 -6.08 -12.56
C ALA A 4 -7.33 -7.05 -12.10
N ASN A 5 -6.17 -7.06 -12.76
CA ASN A 5 -5.01 -7.86 -12.42
C ASN A 5 -4.16 -7.31 -11.26
N GLU A 6 -4.42 -6.08 -10.81
CA GLU A 6 -3.77 -5.49 -9.64
C GLU A 6 -4.55 -5.76 -8.34
N LEU A 7 -5.81 -6.20 -8.42
CA LEU A 7 -6.61 -6.45 -7.22
C LEU A 7 -6.32 -7.81 -6.61
N ARG A 8 -6.18 -7.81 -5.28
CA ARG A 8 -6.01 -9.01 -4.46
C ARG A 8 -7.01 -9.01 -3.31
N ILE A 9 -7.40 -10.21 -2.86
CA ILE A 9 -8.13 -10.36 -1.60
C ILE A 9 -7.32 -9.69 -0.49
N GLY A 10 -7.97 -8.87 0.31
CA GLY A 10 -7.31 -8.06 1.35
C GLY A 10 -7.03 -6.62 0.97
N ASN A 11 -7.04 -6.26 -0.33
CA ASN A 11 -6.91 -4.86 -0.74
C ASN A 11 -8.10 -4.02 -0.26
N TYR A 12 -7.84 -2.76 0.07
CA TYR A 12 -8.85 -1.77 0.36
C TYR A 12 -9.19 -0.97 -0.90
N ILE A 13 -10.49 -0.79 -1.12
CA ILE A 13 -11.06 -0.13 -2.30
C ILE A 13 -12.22 0.79 -1.92
N ALA A 14 -12.50 1.75 -2.79
CA ALA A 14 -13.74 2.51 -2.79
C ALA A 14 -14.62 2.04 -3.95
N ASP A 15 -15.90 2.37 -3.93
CA ASP A 15 -16.80 2.15 -5.06
C ASP A 15 -17.38 3.48 -5.55
N ILE A 16 -18.05 3.47 -6.71
CA ILE A 16 -18.67 4.67 -7.29
C ILE A 16 -19.79 5.27 -6.42
N TRP A 17 -20.42 4.48 -5.56
CA TRP A 17 -21.54 4.91 -4.72
C TRP A 17 -21.03 5.58 -3.44
N THR A 18 -19.87 5.13 -2.96
CA THR A 18 -19.18 5.58 -1.77
C THR A 18 -17.71 5.85 -2.13
N PRO A 19 -17.40 6.94 -2.84
CA PRO A 19 -16.05 7.21 -3.34
C PRO A 19 -15.02 7.46 -2.25
N ASN A 20 -15.48 7.82 -1.04
CA ASN A 20 -14.64 7.97 0.15
C ASN A 20 -14.71 6.74 1.07
N GLY A 21 -15.34 5.66 0.61
CA GLY A 21 -15.46 4.42 1.35
C GLY A 21 -14.14 3.66 1.39
N LEU A 22 -13.90 2.97 2.50
CA LEU A 22 -12.72 2.13 2.69
C LEU A 22 -13.19 0.70 2.96
N PHE A 23 -13.31 -0.09 1.90
CA PHE A 23 -13.81 -1.44 2.01
C PHE A 23 -12.76 -2.47 1.64
N LYS A 24 -12.63 -3.50 2.46
CA LYS A 24 -11.70 -4.61 2.21
C LYS A 24 -12.32 -5.60 1.21
N VAL A 25 -11.57 -5.96 0.18
CA VAL A 25 -11.94 -7.02 -0.77
C VAL A 25 -11.90 -8.36 -0.05
N THR A 26 -13.00 -9.11 -0.11
CA THR A 26 -13.18 -10.41 0.55
C THR A 26 -13.21 -11.57 -0.44
N GLU A 27 -13.69 -11.34 -1.67
CA GLU A 27 -13.75 -12.36 -2.70
C GLU A 27 -13.62 -11.73 -4.10
N LEU A 28 -12.90 -12.41 -4.99
CA LEU A 28 -12.75 -12.05 -6.40
C LEU A 28 -13.37 -13.13 -7.28
N ARG A 29 -14.32 -12.76 -8.14
CA ARG A 29 -14.87 -13.61 -9.19
C ARG A 29 -14.57 -13.03 -10.56
N LYS A 30 -14.78 -13.82 -11.61
CA LYS A 30 -14.50 -13.43 -13.00
C LYS A 30 -15.17 -12.11 -13.41
N ASP A 31 -16.39 -11.85 -12.95
CA ASP A 31 -17.22 -10.71 -13.36
C ASP A 31 -17.52 -9.72 -12.22
N LYS A 32 -17.22 -10.07 -10.97
CA LYS A 32 -17.64 -9.33 -9.78
C LYS A 32 -16.61 -9.37 -8.67
N ILE A 33 -16.61 -8.33 -7.87
CA ILE A 33 -15.81 -8.20 -6.65
C ILE A 33 -16.79 -8.17 -5.47
N PHE A 34 -16.47 -8.90 -4.41
CA PHE A 34 -17.15 -8.81 -3.12
C PHE A 34 -16.23 -8.13 -2.11
N TYR A 35 -16.78 -7.22 -1.33
CA TYR A 35 -16.04 -6.41 -0.38
C TYR A 35 -16.89 -6.02 0.83
N GLY A 36 -16.21 -5.65 1.91
CA GLY A 36 -16.85 -5.46 3.21
C GLY A 36 -17.60 -6.72 3.65
N ASN A 37 -18.72 -6.53 4.36
CA ASN A 37 -19.49 -7.66 4.89
C ASN A 37 -20.53 -8.22 3.91
N CYS A 38 -21.02 -7.42 2.96
CA CYS A 38 -22.15 -7.81 2.11
C CYS A 38 -22.24 -7.07 0.76
N PHE A 39 -21.23 -6.28 0.39
CA PHE A 39 -21.27 -5.50 -0.85
C PHE A 39 -20.68 -6.28 -2.02
N LYS A 40 -21.16 -5.94 -3.22
CA LYS A 40 -20.66 -6.48 -4.48
C LYS A 40 -20.76 -5.45 -5.58
N ALA A 41 -19.76 -5.38 -6.44
CA ALA A 41 -19.74 -4.47 -7.59
C ALA A 41 -19.02 -5.10 -8.78
N LYS A 42 -19.17 -4.50 -9.96
CA LYS A 42 -18.34 -4.84 -11.12
C LYS A 42 -16.97 -4.18 -10.97
N TYR A 43 -15.97 -4.69 -11.69
CA TYR A 43 -14.62 -4.11 -11.72
C TYR A 43 -14.64 -2.63 -12.15
N ASP A 44 -15.49 -2.27 -13.11
CA ASP A 44 -15.61 -0.89 -13.61
C ASP A 44 -16.16 0.11 -12.58
N ASP A 45 -16.85 -0.40 -11.56
CA ASP A 45 -17.49 0.40 -10.50
C ASP A 45 -16.56 0.61 -9.30
N ILE A 46 -15.32 0.08 -9.35
CA ILE A 46 -14.34 0.22 -8.28
C ILE A 46 -13.43 1.42 -8.52
N ARG A 47 -13.19 2.16 -7.45
CA ARG A 47 -12.32 3.32 -7.42
C ARG A 47 -11.07 3.04 -6.58
N PRO A 48 -9.88 3.40 -7.10
CA PRO A 48 -8.67 3.37 -6.30
C PRO A 48 -8.77 4.42 -5.19
N ILE A 49 -8.18 4.10 -4.06
CA ILE A 49 -8.05 5.03 -2.93
C ILE A 49 -6.69 5.71 -3.08
N PRO A 50 -6.63 7.05 -3.23
CA PRO A 50 -5.37 7.79 -3.28
C PRO A 50 -4.53 7.51 -2.03
N LEU A 51 -3.23 7.28 -2.23
CA LEU A 51 -2.29 7.09 -1.14
C LEU A 51 -1.95 8.44 -0.52
N THR A 52 -2.43 8.67 0.69
CA THR A 52 -2.14 9.87 1.47
C THR A 52 -1.15 9.56 2.59
N GLU A 53 -0.49 10.60 3.08
CA GLU A 53 0.36 10.51 4.26
C GLU A 53 -0.42 9.98 5.49
N GLU A 54 -1.67 10.41 5.67
CA GLU A 54 -2.53 9.91 6.76
C GLU A 54 -2.69 8.38 6.71
N ILE A 55 -2.91 7.81 5.52
CA ILE A 55 -3.01 6.35 5.35
C ILE A 55 -1.68 5.68 5.68
N LEU A 56 -0.56 6.27 5.29
CA LEU A 56 0.77 5.73 5.59
C LEU A 56 1.05 5.71 7.10
N LEU A 57 0.66 6.76 7.82
CA LEU A 57 0.78 6.81 9.27
C LEU A 57 -0.14 5.79 9.95
N LYS A 58 -1.40 5.67 9.51
CA LYS A 58 -2.35 4.64 9.97
C LYS A 58 -1.90 3.21 9.65
N ALA A 59 -1.03 3.05 8.66
CA ALA A 59 -0.42 1.77 8.30
C ALA A 59 0.83 1.43 9.17
N GLY A 60 1.08 2.20 10.23
CA GLY A 60 2.25 2.02 11.11
C GLY A 60 3.51 2.74 10.61
N GLY A 61 3.39 3.58 9.59
CA GLY A 61 4.48 4.39 9.06
C GLY A 61 4.95 5.43 10.06
N LYS A 62 6.27 5.65 10.11
CA LYS A 62 6.89 6.69 10.94
C LYS A 62 7.47 7.78 10.05
N ARG A 63 7.16 9.04 10.36
CA ARG A 63 7.79 10.18 9.68
C ARG A 63 9.27 10.24 10.08
N PHE A 64 10.15 10.22 9.08
CA PHE A 64 11.59 10.35 9.27
C PHE A 64 12.07 11.75 8.90
N ASP A 65 11.48 12.32 7.85
CA ASP A 65 11.73 13.67 7.35
C ASP A 65 10.42 14.25 6.78
N GLU A 66 10.40 15.53 6.37
CA GLU A 66 9.22 16.20 5.80
C GLU A 66 8.60 15.41 4.63
N ASP A 67 9.45 14.81 3.78
CA ASP A 67 9.03 14.07 2.60
C ASP A 67 9.24 12.55 2.71
N LYS A 68 9.58 12.01 3.89
CA LYS A 68 9.91 10.58 4.03
C LYS A 68 9.13 9.90 5.14
N ILE A 69 8.46 8.81 4.78
CA ILE A 69 7.77 7.91 5.72
C ILE A 69 8.38 6.52 5.63
N ILE A 70 8.69 5.93 6.77
CA ILE A 70 9.33 4.62 6.88
C ILE A 70 8.32 3.60 7.43
N LEU A 71 8.18 2.49 6.72
CA LEU A 71 7.46 1.29 7.14
C LEU A 71 8.48 0.19 7.47
N MET A 72 8.34 -0.39 8.67
CA MET A 72 9.14 -1.54 9.07
C MET A 72 8.69 -2.78 8.30
N LEU A 73 9.66 -3.56 7.80
CA LEU A 73 9.40 -4.88 7.23
C LEU A 73 9.68 -5.96 8.29
N ASN A 74 9.72 -7.23 7.88
CA ASN A 74 9.91 -8.38 8.77
C ASN A 74 11.27 -8.37 9.50
N ASP A 75 12.28 -7.71 8.93
CA ASP A 75 13.64 -7.68 9.44
C ASP A 75 14.01 -6.26 9.92
N PRO A 76 14.62 -6.08 11.12
CA PRO A 76 14.93 -4.76 11.65
C PRO A 76 16.01 -4.00 10.86
N SER A 77 16.76 -4.66 9.99
CA SER A 77 17.74 -4.03 9.11
C SER A 77 17.15 -3.59 7.76
N THR A 78 15.93 -4.02 7.42
CA THR A 78 15.30 -3.75 6.12
C THR A 78 14.03 -2.91 6.27
N HIS A 79 13.99 -1.80 5.56
CA HIS A 79 12.94 -0.79 5.68
C HIS A 79 12.33 -0.50 4.30
N LEU A 80 11.01 -0.31 4.26
CA LEU A 80 10.33 0.27 3.11
C LEU A 80 10.17 1.77 3.36
N VAL A 81 10.92 2.58 2.63
CA VAL A 81 10.84 4.04 2.73
C VAL A 81 10.02 4.57 1.58
N LEU A 82 9.01 5.38 1.85
CA LEU A 82 8.24 6.10 0.85
C LEU A 82 8.67 7.56 0.85
N MET A 83 9.26 7.99 -0.26
CA MET A 83 9.65 9.38 -0.49
C MET A 83 8.59 10.09 -1.30
N LYS A 84 8.12 11.24 -0.83
CA LYS A 84 7.19 12.09 -1.55
C LYS A 84 7.95 13.01 -2.49
N VAL A 85 7.57 13.02 -3.77
CA VAL A 85 8.08 13.99 -4.75
C VAL A 85 6.90 14.54 -5.52
N GLY A 86 6.56 15.81 -5.25
CA GLY A 86 5.34 16.42 -5.75
C GLY A 86 4.09 15.71 -5.24
N THR A 87 3.29 15.16 -6.16
CA THR A 87 2.05 14.42 -5.85
C THR A 87 2.23 12.91 -5.75
N HIS A 88 3.44 12.40 -6.00
CA HIS A 88 3.72 10.97 -6.15
C HIS A 88 4.56 10.45 -4.99
N TRP A 89 4.38 9.16 -4.66
CA TRP A 89 5.22 8.44 -3.70
C TRP A 89 6.18 7.51 -4.43
N PHE A 90 7.47 7.60 -4.10
CA PHE A 90 8.53 6.76 -4.63
C PHE A 90 9.00 5.80 -3.54
N PRO A 91 8.58 4.52 -3.61
CA PRO A 91 9.05 3.51 -2.69
C PRO A 91 10.51 3.17 -2.95
N GLN A 92 11.25 2.97 -1.87
CA GLN A 92 12.60 2.44 -1.90
C GLN A 92 12.76 1.41 -0.78
N ILE A 93 13.51 0.35 -1.06
CA ILE A 93 13.87 -0.65 -0.07
C ILE A 93 15.27 -0.31 0.40
N GLU A 94 15.40 -0.01 1.69
CA GLU A 94 16.68 0.33 2.32
C GLU A 94 17.09 -0.82 3.25
N GLN A 95 18.29 -1.35 3.05
CA GLN A 95 18.88 -2.36 3.91
C GLN A 95 20.18 -1.84 4.52
N THR A 96 20.22 -1.78 5.84
CA THR A 96 21.45 -1.51 6.59
C THR A 96 22.26 -2.80 6.64
N GLY A 97 23.48 -2.79 6.09
CA GLY A 97 24.32 -3.99 6.07
C GLY A 97 24.74 -4.42 7.47
N GLU A 98 24.50 -5.68 7.86
CA GLU A 98 25.07 -6.26 9.09
C GLU A 98 26.60 -6.41 9.04
N PHE A 99 27.18 -6.47 7.82
CA PHE A 99 28.59 -6.82 7.60
C PHE A 99 29.37 -5.85 6.69
N ALA A 100 28.75 -4.76 6.23
CA ALA A 100 29.40 -3.77 5.37
C ALA A 100 29.73 -2.52 6.16
N SER A 101 30.99 -2.10 6.11
CA SER A 101 31.45 -0.80 6.58
C SER A 101 30.56 0.31 6.02
N GLU A 102 29.75 0.95 6.88
CA GLU A 102 29.13 2.26 6.70
C GLU A 102 28.26 2.48 5.43
N GLY A 103 27.66 1.43 4.87
CA GLY A 103 26.81 1.54 3.67
C GLY A 103 25.35 1.13 3.88
N VAL A 104 24.41 1.93 3.37
CA VAL A 104 23.00 1.55 3.19
C VAL A 104 22.80 1.11 1.74
N ASN A 105 22.31 -0.11 1.53
CA ASN A 105 21.91 -0.56 0.20
C ASN A 105 20.49 -0.06 -0.09
N VAL A 106 20.31 0.63 -1.22
CA VAL A 106 19.02 1.22 -1.59
C VAL A 106 18.58 0.72 -2.96
N VAL A 107 17.34 0.23 -3.05
CA VAL A 107 16.69 -0.14 -4.31
C VAL A 107 15.50 0.77 -4.53
N PHE A 108 15.52 1.54 -5.63
CA PHE A 108 14.42 2.41 -6.02
C PHE A 108 13.37 1.65 -6.84
N LEU A 109 12.10 1.88 -6.53
CA LEU A 109 10.95 1.32 -7.26
C LEU A 109 10.20 2.42 -8.03
N ASN A 110 9.31 1.99 -8.93
CA ASN A 110 8.39 2.90 -9.59
C ASN A 110 7.45 3.58 -8.58
N PHE A 111 6.98 4.77 -8.91
CA PHE A 111 6.06 5.50 -8.05
C PHE A 111 4.73 4.76 -7.88
N ILE A 112 4.09 5.01 -6.73
CA ILE A 112 2.76 4.51 -6.38
C ILE A 112 1.90 5.69 -5.92
N ASP A 113 0.64 5.70 -6.36
CA ASP A 113 -0.31 6.77 -6.04
C ASP A 113 -1.56 6.26 -5.32
N TYR A 114 -1.69 4.94 -5.20
CA TYR A 114 -2.90 4.31 -4.69
C TYR A 114 -2.60 3.28 -3.60
N LEU A 115 -3.52 3.17 -2.65
CA LEU A 115 -3.40 2.30 -1.49
C LEU A 115 -3.20 0.82 -1.88
N HIS A 116 -3.95 0.31 -2.87
CA HIS A 116 -3.82 -1.09 -3.27
C HIS A 116 -2.41 -1.43 -3.77
N GLN A 117 -1.71 -0.49 -4.39
CA GLN A 117 -0.33 -0.67 -4.84
C GLN A 117 0.63 -0.82 -3.66
N LEU A 118 0.47 0.01 -2.62
CA LEU A 118 1.22 -0.15 -1.38
C LEU A 118 0.93 -1.50 -0.71
N GLN A 119 -0.34 -1.89 -0.61
CA GLN A 119 -0.72 -3.16 0.01
C GLN A 119 -0.12 -4.37 -0.71
N ASN A 120 -0.13 -4.34 -2.04
CA ASN A 120 0.46 -5.40 -2.85
C ASN A 120 1.98 -5.44 -2.74
N LEU A 121 2.63 -4.28 -2.75
CA LEU A 121 4.08 -4.18 -2.53
C LEU A 121 4.45 -4.71 -1.15
N PHE A 122 3.77 -4.26 -0.10
CA PHE A 122 4.02 -4.70 1.27
C PHE A 122 3.83 -6.21 1.39
N PHE A 123 2.72 -6.77 0.90
CA PHE A 123 2.48 -8.20 0.89
C PHE A 123 3.54 -8.98 0.10
N ALA A 124 4.01 -8.47 -1.04
CA ALA A 124 5.07 -9.11 -1.82
C ALA A 124 6.41 -9.15 -1.06
N LEU A 125 6.67 -8.14 -0.21
CA LEU A 125 7.89 -8.05 0.59
C LEU A 125 7.82 -8.84 1.90
N THR A 126 6.66 -8.91 2.54
CA THR A 126 6.52 -9.47 3.90
C THR A 126 5.77 -10.79 3.96
N GLY A 127 4.92 -11.09 2.97
CA GLY A 127 3.94 -12.17 3.02
C GLY A 127 2.73 -11.86 3.91
N GLU A 128 2.65 -10.66 4.50
CA GLU A 128 1.59 -10.25 5.42
C GLU A 128 0.77 -9.09 4.85
N GLU A 129 -0.51 -9.01 5.24
CA GLU A 129 -1.33 -7.84 4.94
C GLU A 129 -0.89 -6.67 5.80
N ILE A 130 -0.70 -5.50 5.17
CA ILE A 130 -0.49 -4.26 5.90
C ILE A 130 -1.74 -3.97 6.74
N LYS A 131 -1.53 -3.71 8.03
CA LYS A 131 -2.61 -3.38 8.97
C LYS A 131 -2.80 -1.88 8.94
N ILE A 132 -4.02 -1.44 8.66
CA ILE A 132 -4.40 -0.02 8.67
C ILE A 132 -5.33 0.18 9.85
N GLU A 133 -4.94 1.04 10.78
CA GLU A 133 -5.80 1.41 11.91
C GLU A 133 -6.97 2.26 11.42
N LEU A 134 -8.17 1.68 11.49
CA LEU A 134 -9.43 2.34 11.15
C LEU A 134 -10.09 2.73 12.47
N GLU A 135 -10.11 4.03 12.77
CA GLU A 135 -10.87 4.59 13.90
C GLU A 135 -12.39 4.47 13.68
#